data_AF-A0A8S0GT94-F1
#
_entry.id   AF-A0A8S0GT94-F1
#
_cell.length_a   1.000
_cell.length_b   1.000
_cell.length_c   1.000
_cell.angle_alpha   90.00
_cell.angle_beta   90.00
_cell.angle_gamma   90.00
#
_symmetry.space_group_name_H-M   'P 1'
#
loop_
_entity.id
_entity.type
_entity.pdbx_description
1 polymer ?
#
loop_
_entity_poly.entity_id
_entity_poly.type
_entity_poly.pdbx_seq_one_letter_code
_entity_poly.pdbx_strand_id
1 'polypeptide(L)' 'MQTLRSIGRRLQPLSLTTGYGEVLGTWCLTSIEEDQSHLLAGGIPRKQGFSLEFVSYGDDLQNV' A
#
# COMPACT_ATOMS: atom_id res chain seq x y z
N MET A 1 -6.79 -5.40 -9.27
CA MET A 1 -6.90 -4.10 -8.59
C MET A 1 -7.70 -4.16 -7.26
N GLN A 2 -7.83 -5.32 -6.58
CA GLN A 2 -8.46 -5.38 -5.24
C GLN A 2 -7.42 -5.56 -4.11
N THR A 3 -6.19 -5.93 -4.47
CA THR A 3 -5.16 -6.34 -3.52
C THR A 3 -4.63 -5.19 -2.66
N LEU A 4 -4.35 -4.01 -3.23
CA LEU A 4 -3.93 -2.85 -2.44
C LEU A 4 -5.03 -2.41 -1.46
N ARG A 5 -6.27 -2.43 -1.91
CA ARG A 5 -7.44 -2.13 -1.07
C ARG A 5 -7.64 -3.18 0.02
N SER A 6 -7.39 -4.46 -0.25
CA SER A 6 -7.47 -5.50 0.78
C SER A 6 -6.34 -5.39 1.79
N ILE A 7 -5.14 -4.97 1.36
CA ILE A 7 -4.00 -4.71 2.25
C ILE A 7 -4.34 -3.59 3.24
N GLY A 8 -4.85 -2.43 2.78
CA GLY A 8 -5.26 -1.35 3.69
C GLY A 8 -6.35 -1.74 4.68
N ARG A 9 -7.28 -2.62 4.27
CA ARG A 9 -8.34 -3.12 5.15
C ARG A 9 -7.88 -4.06 6.25
N ARG A 10 -6.67 -4.63 6.15
CA ARG A 10 -6.14 -5.53 7.18
C ARG A 10 -5.74 -4.78 8.44
N LEU A 11 -5.46 -3.47 8.36
CA LEU A 11 -5.02 -2.65 9.50
C LEU A 11 -3.84 -3.30 10.25
N GLN A 12 -2.95 -3.93 9.49
CA GLN A 12 -1.77 -4.63 10.01
C GLN A 12 -0.50 -3.95 9.48
N PRO A 13 0.57 -3.93 10.29
CA PRO A 13 1.88 -3.54 9.80
C PRO A 13 2.36 -4.47 8.68
N LEU A 14 3.12 -3.91 7.75
CA LEU A 14 3.68 -4.57 6.58
C LEU A 14 5.20 -4.48 6.64
N SER A 15 5.88 -5.58 6.32
CA SER A 15 7.32 -5.54 6.06
C SER A 15 7.55 -4.99 4.65
N LEU A 16 8.30 -3.90 4.54
CA LEU A 16 8.65 -3.31 3.25
C LEU A 16 10.04 -3.75 2.84
N THR A 17 10.13 -4.31 1.63
CA THR A 17 11.39 -4.69 1.00
C THR A 17 11.49 -4.03 -0.36
N THR A 18 12.62 -3.41 -0.66
CA THR A 18 12.86 -2.80 -1.97
C THR A 18 13.02 -3.90 -3.04
N GLY A 19 12.85 -3.53 -4.31
CA GLY A 19 13.12 -4.45 -5.43
C GLY A 19 14.58 -4.92 -5.52
N TYR A 20 15.48 -4.29 -4.76
CA TYR A 20 16.90 -4.65 -4.67
C TYR A 20 17.22 -5.55 -3.46
N GLY A 21 16.21 -5.90 -2.66
CA GLY A 21 16.35 -6.80 -1.51
C GLY A 21 16.67 -6.12 -0.18
N GLU A 22 16.74 -4.80 -0.14
CA GLU A 22 16.91 -4.06 1.13
C GLU A 22 15.61 -4.09 1.94
N VAL A 23 15.70 -4.43 3.22
CA VAL A 23 14.56 -4.45 4.15
C VAL A 23 14.48 -3.11 4.86
N LEU A 24 13.38 -2.38 4.61
CA LEU A 24 13.11 -1.06 5.19
C LEU A 24 12.47 -1.16 6.58
N GLY A 25 12.13 -2.38 7.03
CA GLY A 25 11.51 -2.64 8.33
C GLY A 25 9.99 -2.72 8.27
N THR A 26 9.35 -2.43 9.41
CA THR A 26 7.91 -2.61 9.64
C THR A 26 7.17 -1.28 9.55
N TRP A 27 6.21 -1.19 8.64
CA TRP A 27 5.50 0.04 8.30
C TRP A 27 3.99 -0.14 8.34
N CYS A 28 3.28 0.86 8.85
CA CYS A 28 1.83 0.90 8.81
C CYS A 28 1.35 1.79 7.68
N LEU A 29 0.49 1.24 6.83
CA LEU A 29 -0.18 1.98 5.76
C LEU A 29 -1.28 2.87 6.36
N THR A 30 -1.14 4.18 6.22
CA THR A 30 -2.05 5.17 6.80
C THR A 30 -3.06 5.69 5.79
N SER A 31 -2.67 5.80 4.51
CA SER A 31 -3.52 6.30 3.44
C SER A 31 -3.28 5.57 2.12
N ILE A 32 -4.36 5.42 1.35
CA ILE A 32 -4.34 4.93 -0.04
C ILE A 32 -5.23 5.86 -0.86
N GLU A 33 -4.63 6.57 -1.80
CA GLU A 33 -5.34 7.36 -2.80
C GLU A 33 -5.21 6.68 -4.17
N GLU A 34 -6.30 6.69 -4.93
CA GLU A 34 -6.39 6.02 -6.22
C GLU A 34 -6.93 7.02 -7.26
N ASP A 35 -6.12 7.29 -8.29
CA ASP A 35 -6.51 8.11 -9.43
C ASP A 35 -6.79 7.22 -10.64
N GLN A 36 -7.99 7.30 -11.18
CA GLN A 36 -8.40 6.56 -12.37
C GLN A 36 -8.62 7.52 -13.54
N SER A 37 -7.90 7.32 -14.65
CA SER A 37 -8.01 8.17 -15.83
C SER A 37 -8.03 7.37 -17.13
N HIS A 38 -8.36 8.08 -18.23
CA HIS A 38 -8.47 7.50 -19.57
C HIS A 38 -9.49 6.35 -19.62
N LEU A 39 -10.73 6.65 -19.20
CA LEU A 39 -11.81 5.67 -19.12
C LEU A 39 -12.24 5.20 -20.51
N LEU A 40 -12.39 3.89 -20.70
CA LEU A 40 -13.06 3.30 -21.85
C LEU A 40 -14.58 3.39 -21.72
N ALA A 41 -15.28 3.12 -22.83
CA ALA A 41 -16.72 2.89 -22.78
C ALA A 41 -17.04 1.81 -21.73
N GLY A 42 -17.98 2.11 -20.83
CA GLY A 42 -18.28 1.25 -19.67
C GLY A 42 -17.51 1.57 -18.39
N GLY A 43 -16.72 2.66 -18.36
CA GLY A 43 -16.08 3.16 -17.13
C GLY A 43 -14.81 2.41 -16.72
N ILE A 44 -14.26 1.56 -17.59
CA ILE A 44 -13.05 0.80 -17.29
C ILE A 44 -11.83 1.73 -17.43
N PRO A 45 -11.04 1.94 -16.36
CA PRO A 45 -9.87 2.82 -16.44
C PRO A 45 -8.72 2.17 -17.20
N ARG A 46 -8.07 2.93 -18.09
CA ARG A 46 -6.83 2.48 -18.76
C ARG A 46 -5.57 2.82 -18.00
N LYS A 47 -5.64 3.84 -17.13
CA LYS A 47 -4.56 4.23 -16.25
C LYS A 47 -5.10 4.33 -14.84
N GLN A 48 -4.41 3.70 -13.91
CA GLN A 48 -4.72 3.75 -12.49
C GLN A 48 -3.44 4.06 -11.73
N GLY A 49 -3.38 5.25 -11.13
CA GLY A 49 -2.32 5.69 -10.25
C GLY A 49 -2.67 5.42 -8.80
N PHE A 50 -1.67 5.14 -7.97
CA PHE A 50 -1.83 4.99 -6.53
C PHE A 50 -0.81 5.83 -5.80
N SER A 51 -1.26 6.52 -4.77
CA SER A 51 -0.41 7.16 -3.77
C SER A 51 -0.63 6.45 -2.44
N LEU A 52 0.46 6.02 -1.81
CA LEU A 52 0.44 5.28 -0.55
C LEU A 52 1.24 6.06 0.49
N GLU A 53 0.67 6.24 1.66
CA GLU A 53 1.37 6.85 2.79
C GLU A 53 1.62 5.82 3.87
N PHE A 54 2.84 5.83 4.41
CA PHE A 54 3.25 4.93 5.47
C PHE A 54 3.84 5.71 6.63
N VAL A 55 3.55 5.25 7.84
CA VAL A 55 4.28 5.65 9.04
C VAL A 55 5.11 4.47 9.51
N SER A 56 6.33 4.74 10.00
CA SER A 56 7.12 3.71 10.65
C SER A 56 6.35 3.24 11.88
N TYR A 57 6.11 1.94 11.98
CA TYR A 57 5.44 1.37 13.15
C TYR A 57 6.33 1.40 14.40
N GLY A 58 7.64 1.63 14.20
CA GLY A 58 8.66 1.47 15.24
C GLY A 58 9.03 0.00 15.43
N ASP A 59 10.21 -0.23 16.03
CA ASP A 59 10.72 -1.56 16.40
C ASP A 59 10.04 -2.13 17.67
N ASP A 60 8.90 -1.57 18.09
CA ASP A 60 8.15 -2.02 19.27
C ASP A 60 7.36 -3.33 19.01
N LEU A 61 7.87 -4.16 18.09
CA LEU A 61 7.72 -5.61 18.16
C LEU A 61 8.55 -6.14 19.34
N GLN A 62 8.21 -5.70 20.55
CA GLN A 62 8.52 -6.45 21.76
C GLN A 62 7.78 -7.78 21.61
N ASN A 63 8.53 -8.82 21.27
CA ASN A 63 8.08 -10.19 21.15
C ASN A 63 7.46 -10.63 22.49
N VAL A 64 6.13 -10.61 22.60
CA VAL A 64 5.40 -11.25 23.72
C VAL A 64 5.46 -12.76 23.61
#